data_AF-A0AAN9SL23-F1
#
_entry.id   AF-A0AAN9SL23-F1
#
_cell.length_a   1.000
_cell.length_b   1.000
_cell.length_c   1.000
_cell.angle_alpha   90.00
_cell.angle_beta   90.00
_cell.angle_gamma   90.00
#
_symmetry.space_group_name_H-M   'P 1'
#
loop_
_entity.id
_entity.type
_entity.pdbx_description
1 polymer ?
#
loop_
_entity_poly.entity_id
_entity_poly.type
_entity_poly.pdbx_seq_one_letter_code
_entity_poly.pdbx_strand_id
1 'polypeptide(L)'
;MDNASFDTFLEILPPVEFACVYGSSLHPSNHDKTTMTDYILGVSDPTEWHSENLKLNKHHYASWMVNLGGERLITGVADRIGVGVHFNPFVSWNGKLVKYGVVRMQDLLQDVQHWEKFYLCGRLQKPVHFVVDNLDVSSTNSVNMRAAVSAALLLLPSEFTEADLYAKVCSLSYTGDIRMLFAEDKNKVKKIVNGQFDLFHSMYKPFLEEYEAKKLLRLSSTANDQIHVSQDGDLSVACSLVSALPPSIRNQIGMKQGEKTKYRETGRVIHDTKISTREEAANCLQRILRRRVMVSSARQAISGLLAVGGVNASRYLAKKVNKAWKSWR
;
A
#
# COMPACT_ATOMS: atom_id res chain seq x y z
N MET A 1 -7.88 -10.09 18.44
CA MET A 1 -7.57 -9.01 19.40
C MET A 1 -8.79 -8.11 19.42
N ASP A 2 -9.31 -7.75 20.59
CA ASP A 2 -10.43 -6.81 20.67
C ASP A 2 -10.01 -5.42 20.17
N ASN A 3 -10.93 -4.75 19.46
CA ASN A 3 -10.75 -3.40 18.91
C ASN A 3 -10.27 -2.40 19.99
N ALA A 4 -10.77 -2.55 21.23
CA ALA A 4 -10.37 -1.74 22.37
C ALA A 4 -8.86 -1.75 22.66
N SER A 5 -8.13 -2.81 22.26
CA SER A 5 -6.68 -2.89 22.47
C SER A 5 -5.85 -2.06 21.48
N PHE A 6 -6.43 -1.66 20.33
CA PHE A 6 -5.76 -0.80 19.36
C PHE A 6 -5.91 0.68 19.68
N ASP A 7 -7.06 1.07 20.25
CA ASP A 7 -7.35 2.46 20.64
C ASP A 7 -6.43 2.94 21.77
N THR A 8 -6.21 2.10 22.79
CA THR A 8 -5.41 2.46 23.99
C THR A 8 -3.96 2.85 23.69
N PHE A 9 -3.40 2.43 22.55
CA PHE A 9 -2.05 2.87 22.17
C PHE A 9 -2.03 4.33 21.69
N LEU A 10 -3.13 4.80 21.10
CA LEU A 10 -3.22 6.18 20.62
C LEU A 10 -3.33 7.19 21.78
N GLU A 11 -3.81 6.76 22.96
CA GLU A 11 -3.94 7.61 24.16
C GLU A 11 -2.61 8.18 24.66
N ILE A 12 -1.48 7.50 24.39
CA ILE A 12 -0.15 7.99 24.78
C ILE A 12 0.53 8.85 23.70
N LEU A 13 -0.11 9.03 22.55
CA LEU A 13 0.43 9.79 21.43
C LEU A 13 -0.30 11.13 21.29
N PRO A 14 0.31 12.15 20.64
CA PRO A 14 -0.46 13.32 20.25
C PRO A 14 -1.58 12.96 19.27
N PRO A 15 -2.63 13.79 19.16
CA PRO A 15 -3.80 13.52 18.34
C PRO A 15 -3.47 13.16 16.88
N VAL A 16 -4.27 12.28 16.30
CA VAL A 16 -4.15 11.84 14.90
C VAL A 16 -5.48 12.04 14.18
N GLU A 17 -5.42 12.30 12.88
CA GLU A 17 -6.63 12.42 12.03
C GLU A 17 -7.00 11.07 11.39
N PHE A 18 -6.02 10.18 11.29
CA PHE A 18 -6.18 8.85 10.72
C PHE A 18 -5.27 7.87 11.47
N ALA A 19 -5.77 6.66 11.70
CA ALA A 19 -4.98 5.55 12.21
C ALA A 19 -5.49 4.24 11.63
N CYS A 20 -4.59 3.41 11.12
CA CYS A 20 -4.92 2.02 10.79
C CYS A 20 -3.85 1.05 11.27
N VAL A 21 -4.30 -0.11 11.72
CA VAL A 21 -3.46 -1.25 12.08
C VAL A 21 -3.36 -2.16 10.88
N TYR A 22 -2.19 -2.76 10.70
CA TYR A 22 -1.96 -3.69 9.61
C TYR A 22 -0.92 -4.78 9.93
N GLY A 23 -0.83 -5.74 9.00
CA GLY A 23 0.20 -6.77 9.06
C GLY A 23 -0.25 -8.01 9.82
N SER A 24 0.72 -8.75 10.35
CA SER A 24 0.47 -10.07 10.94
C SER A 24 -0.39 -10.03 12.21
N SER A 25 -0.50 -8.89 12.89
CA SER A 25 -1.41 -8.73 14.04
C SER A 25 -2.89 -8.90 13.67
N LEU A 26 -3.25 -8.71 12.40
CA LEU A 26 -4.61 -8.91 11.89
C LEU A 26 -4.90 -10.35 11.45
N HIS A 27 -3.92 -11.25 11.48
CA HIS A 27 -4.18 -12.64 11.10
C HIS A 27 -5.01 -13.33 12.18
N PRO A 28 -6.15 -13.96 11.83
CA PRO A 28 -7.01 -14.66 12.79
C PRO A 28 -6.27 -15.77 13.55
N SER A 29 -5.30 -16.41 12.90
CA SER A 29 -4.46 -17.50 13.45
C SER A 29 -3.24 -17.01 14.22
N ASN A 30 -3.06 -15.70 14.40
CA ASN A 30 -1.91 -15.17 15.10
C ASN A 30 -2.15 -15.10 16.62
N HIS A 31 -1.77 -16.16 17.31
CA HIS A 31 -1.75 -16.22 18.78
C HIS A 31 -0.40 -15.80 19.38
N ASP A 32 0.58 -15.42 18.54
CA ASP A 32 1.92 -15.06 18.99
C ASP A 32 1.94 -13.63 19.53
N LYS A 33 1.98 -13.52 20.87
CA LYS A 33 2.10 -12.26 21.61
C LYS A 33 3.39 -11.49 21.31
N THR A 34 4.39 -12.11 20.66
CA THR A 34 5.63 -11.46 20.25
C THR A 34 5.53 -10.73 18.91
N THR A 35 4.41 -10.90 18.19
CA THR A 35 4.19 -10.21 16.92
C THR A 35 4.07 -8.72 17.15
N MET A 36 4.91 -7.95 16.44
CA MET A 36 4.83 -6.51 16.44
C MET A 36 3.55 -6.04 15.75
N THR A 37 2.82 -5.11 16.38
CA THR A 37 1.65 -4.47 15.77
C THR A 37 2.12 -3.26 14.96
N ASP A 38 1.83 -3.23 13.66
CA ASP A 38 2.19 -2.12 12.78
C ASP A 38 1.02 -1.14 12.62
N TYR A 39 1.27 0.15 12.82
CA TYR A 39 0.32 1.26 12.61
C TYR A 39 0.80 2.19 11.50
N ILE A 40 -0.15 2.79 10.79
CA ILE A 40 0.05 4.05 10.06
C ILE A 40 -0.82 5.11 10.72
N LEU A 41 -0.22 6.24 11.05
CA LEU A 41 -0.83 7.41 11.68
C LEU A 41 -0.76 8.57 10.69
N GLY A 42 -1.93 9.11 10.33
CA GLY A 42 -2.05 10.30 9.50
C GLY A 42 -2.30 11.53 10.36
N VAL A 43 -1.51 12.58 10.12
CA VAL A 43 -1.50 13.82 10.91
C VAL A 43 -1.48 15.04 10.00
N SER A 44 -1.97 16.18 10.48
CA SER A 44 -2.05 17.42 9.71
C SER A 44 -0.66 18.00 9.41
N ASP A 45 0.14 18.16 10.45
CA ASP A 45 1.55 18.55 10.35
C ASP A 45 2.47 17.58 11.11
N PRO A 46 3.27 16.76 10.40
CA PRO A 46 4.22 15.85 11.04
C PRO A 46 5.28 16.55 11.89
N THR A 47 5.67 17.80 11.58
CA THR A 47 6.73 18.51 12.32
C THR A 47 6.20 18.92 13.68
N GLU A 48 5.00 19.50 13.73
CA GLU A 48 4.32 19.83 14.98
C GLU A 48 4.03 18.56 15.79
N TRP A 49 3.46 17.54 15.16
CA TRP A 49 3.15 16.27 15.82
C TRP A 49 4.41 15.61 16.41
N HIS A 50 5.52 15.58 15.67
CA HIS A 50 6.78 15.03 16.18
C HIS A 50 7.37 15.89 17.31
N SER A 51 7.20 17.22 17.29
CA SER A 51 7.60 18.11 18.39
C SER A 51 6.87 17.76 19.68
N GLU A 52 5.55 17.54 19.62
CA GLU A 52 4.75 17.14 20.77
C GLU A 52 5.10 15.73 21.24
N ASN A 53 5.21 14.77 20.30
CA ASN A 53 5.53 13.40 20.64
C ASN A 53 6.96 13.25 21.20
N LEU A 54 7.89 14.16 20.88
CA LEU A 54 9.21 14.20 21.50
C LEU A 54 9.16 14.63 22.98
N LYS A 55 8.19 15.47 23.37
CA LYS A 55 7.97 15.87 24.77
C LYS A 55 7.38 14.71 25.57
N LEU A 56 6.41 14.00 25.01
CA LEU A 56 5.71 12.89 25.66
C LEU A 56 6.54 11.59 25.64
N ASN A 57 7.11 11.27 24.49
CA ASN A 57 7.67 9.95 24.19
C ASN A 57 9.04 10.03 23.51
N LYS A 58 9.94 10.84 24.06
CA LYS A 58 11.33 11.01 23.57
C LYS A 58 12.03 9.68 23.27
N HIS A 59 11.77 8.66 24.10
CA HIS A 59 12.38 7.33 24.02
C HIS A 59 11.90 6.47 22.83
N HIS A 60 10.85 6.88 22.11
CA HIS A 60 10.41 6.21 20.88
C HIS A 60 11.36 6.46 19.69
N TYR A 61 12.21 7.48 19.78
CA TYR A 61 13.08 7.93 18.70
C TYR A 61 14.53 7.50 18.91
N ALA A 62 15.28 7.39 17.82
CA ALA A 62 16.72 7.19 17.92
C ALA A 62 17.38 8.44 18.54
N SER A 63 18.16 8.26 19.61
CA SER A 63 18.73 9.35 20.42
C SER A 63 19.52 10.37 19.61
N TRP A 64 20.19 9.94 18.54
CA TRP A 64 20.97 10.82 17.67
C TRP A 64 20.10 11.83 16.91
N MET A 65 18.90 11.43 16.46
CA MET A 65 17.98 12.35 15.76
C MET A 65 17.48 13.42 16.71
N VAL A 66 17.14 12.99 17.93
CA VAL A 66 16.66 13.88 18.98
C VAL A 66 17.70 14.93 19.34
N ASN A 67 18.97 14.54 19.45
CA ASN A 67 20.04 15.44 19.89
C ASN A 67 20.57 16.37 18.77
N LEU A 68 20.51 15.96 17.49
CA LEU A 68 21.07 16.75 16.39
C LEU A 68 20.06 17.73 15.75
N GLY A 69 18.77 17.42 15.75
CA GLY A 69 17.81 18.29 15.07
C GLY A 69 16.34 18.05 15.37
N GLY A 70 16.01 17.17 16.32
CA GLY A 70 14.65 16.97 16.81
C GLY A 70 13.65 16.69 15.69
N GLU A 71 12.48 17.30 15.81
CA GLU A 71 11.35 17.16 14.89
C GLU A 71 11.69 17.52 13.45
N ARG A 72 12.52 18.55 13.22
CA ARG A 72 12.89 19.01 11.87
C ARG A 72 13.75 17.99 11.13
N LEU A 73 14.66 17.34 11.84
CA LEU A 73 15.49 16.28 11.27
C LEU A 73 14.66 15.02 11.00
N ILE A 74 13.76 14.66 11.92
CA ILE A 74 12.84 13.53 11.79
C ILE A 74 11.97 13.68 10.54
N THR A 75 11.27 14.81 10.40
CA THR A 75 10.44 15.07 9.22
C THR A 75 11.28 15.24 7.95
N GLY A 76 12.42 15.94 8.04
CA GLY A 76 13.33 16.10 6.92
C GLY A 76 13.83 14.78 6.33
N VAL A 77 14.16 13.80 7.18
CA VAL A 77 14.55 12.45 6.74
C VAL A 77 13.37 11.70 6.10
N ALA A 78 12.16 11.81 6.66
CA ALA A 78 10.98 11.19 6.10
C ALA A 78 10.63 11.76 4.71
N ASP A 79 10.59 13.09 4.59
CA ASP A 79 10.10 13.78 3.40
C ASP A 79 11.15 13.82 2.28
N ARG A 80 12.39 14.18 2.59
CA ARG A 80 13.43 14.42 1.58
C ARG A 80 14.13 13.14 1.13
N ILE A 81 14.30 12.18 2.05
CA ILE A 81 14.99 10.91 1.77
C ILE A 81 13.99 9.78 1.56
N GLY A 82 13.02 9.66 2.47
CA GLY A 82 12.00 8.63 2.43
C GLY A 82 10.86 8.93 1.46
N VAL A 83 9.70 8.36 1.79
CA VAL A 83 8.44 8.55 1.05
C VAL A 83 7.44 9.45 1.79
N GLY A 84 7.90 10.23 2.77
CA GLY A 84 7.06 11.07 3.63
C GLY A 84 6.51 10.34 4.87
N VAL A 85 7.13 9.21 5.26
CA VAL A 85 6.71 8.43 6.43
C VAL A 85 7.89 8.18 7.36
N HIS A 86 7.81 8.68 8.60
CA HIS A 86 8.76 8.34 9.65
C HIS A 86 8.26 7.17 10.46
N PHE A 87 9.06 6.12 10.63
CA PHE A 87 8.68 4.97 11.47
C PHE A 87 9.45 4.96 12.79
N ASN A 88 8.73 4.79 13.89
CA ASN A 88 9.28 4.44 15.20
C ASN A 88 9.03 2.95 15.47
N PRO A 89 10.02 2.06 15.25
CA PRO A 89 9.86 0.62 15.51
C PRO A 89 10.24 0.24 16.94
N PHE A 90 9.82 -0.95 17.36
CA PHE A 90 10.19 -1.56 18.64
C PHE A 90 9.78 -0.76 19.88
N VAL A 91 8.70 0.01 19.78
CA VAL A 91 8.10 0.70 20.90
C VAL A 91 7.41 -0.33 21.79
N SER A 92 7.74 -0.34 23.08
CA SER A 92 7.12 -1.25 24.04
C SER A 92 5.90 -0.59 24.65
N TRP A 93 4.72 -1.18 24.48
CA TRP A 93 3.47 -0.70 25.05
C TRP A 93 2.66 -1.88 25.60
N ASN A 94 2.30 -1.83 26.89
CA ASN A 94 1.52 -2.89 27.56
C ASN A 94 2.04 -4.31 27.31
N GLY A 95 3.37 -4.50 27.37
CA GLY A 95 4.03 -5.79 27.14
C GLY A 95 4.02 -6.27 25.69
N LYS A 96 3.58 -5.44 24.74
CA LYS A 96 3.59 -5.72 23.30
C LYS A 96 4.58 -4.79 22.58
N LEU A 97 5.10 -5.27 21.45
CA LEU A 97 5.89 -4.43 20.56
C LEU A 97 4.99 -3.77 19.53
N VAL A 98 5.18 -2.46 19.37
CA VAL A 98 4.50 -1.62 18.41
C VAL A 98 5.51 -0.99 17.47
N LYS A 99 5.09 -0.82 16.23
CA LYS A 99 5.74 0.05 15.27
C LYS A 99 4.68 0.95 14.66
N TYR A 100 4.92 2.25 14.64
CA TYR A 100 3.99 3.19 14.00
C TYR A 100 4.73 4.09 13.01
N GLY A 101 4.10 4.32 11.87
CA GLY A 101 4.57 5.25 10.84
C GLY A 101 3.73 6.53 10.86
N VAL A 102 4.36 7.69 10.90
CA VAL A 102 3.68 9.00 10.88
C VAL A 102 3.80 9.60 9.49
N VAL A 103 2.67 10.03 8.92
CA VAL A 103 2.59 10.63 7.59
C VAL A 103 1.69 11.86 7.59
N ARG A 104 1.99 12.84 6.74
CA ARG A 104 1.10 13.98 6.48
C ARG A 104 -0.19 13.50 5.81
N MET A 105 -1.36 13.93 6.27
CA MET A 105 -2.65 13.51 5.70
C MET A 105 -2.75 13.77 4.19
N GLN A 106 -2.28 14.94 3.74
CA GLN A 106 -2.26 15.28 2.33
C GLN A 106 -1.43 14.29 1.51
N ASP A 107 -0.26 13.88 2.00
CA ASP A 107 0.62 12.92 1.33
C ASP A 107 0.00 11.53 1.25
N LEU A 108 -0.69 11.10 2.32
CA LEU A 108 -1.44 9.84 2.34
C LEU A 108 -2.55 9.84 1.28
N LEU A 109 -3.39 10.88 1.26
CA LEU A 109 -4.50 11.01 0.31
C LEU A 109 -4.00 11.11 -1.12
N GLN A 110 -2.96 11.91 -1.36
CA GLN A 110 -2.29 12.02 -2.66
C GLN A 110 -1.83 10.66 -3.17
N ASP A 111 -1.15 9.86 -2.32
CA ASP A 111 -0.68 8.55 -2.75
C ASP A 111 -1.85 7.57 -3.01
N VAL A 112 -2.89 7.58 -2.16
CA VAL A 112 -4.11 6.76 -2.32
C VAL A 112 -4.84 7.08 -3.63
N GLN A 113 -5.01 8.36 -3.96
CA GLN A 113 -5.77 8.81 -5.12
C GLN A 113 -4.96 8.75 -6.41
N HIS A 114 -3.67 9.09 -6.35
CA HIS A 114 -2.83 9.31 -7.53
C HIS A 114 -1.72 8.30 -7.71
N TRP A 115 -1.43 7.43 -6.74
CA TRP A 115 -0.39 6.40 -6.82
C TRP A 115 1.04 6.94 -7.04
N GLU A 116 1.31 8.21 -6.72
CA GLU A 116 2.58 8.87 -7.07
C GLU A 116 3.81 8.12 -6.57
N LYS A 117 3.81 7.75 -5.29
CA LYS A 117 4.88 6.99 -4.65
C LYS A 117 4.57 5.48 -4.70
N PHE A 118 3.30 5.10 -4.71
CA PHE A 118 2.84 3.72 -4.61
C PHE A 118 3.36 3.02 -3.35
N TYR A 119 3.38 3.72 -2.22
CA TYR A 119 3.88 3.16 -0.95
C TYR A 119 2.72 2.89 0.02
N LEU A 120 1.91 3.92 0.29
CA LEU A 120 0.78 3.84 1.21
C LEU A 120 -0.47 3.31 0.52
N CYS A 121 -0.73 3.71 -0.74
CA CYS A 121 -1.87 3.17 -1.49
C CYS A 121 -1.79 1.65 -1.63
N GLY A 122 -0.59 1.12 -1.89
CA GLY A 122 -0.35 -0.31 -1.95
C GLY A 122 -0.64 -0.99 -0.61
N ARG A 123 -0.35 -0.34 0.52
CA ARG A 123 -0.71 -0.86 1.86
C ARG A 123 -2.22 -0.89 2.07
N LEU A 124 -2.95 0.14 1.62
CA LEU A 124 -4.41 0.26 1.76
C LEU A 124 -5.20 -0.55 0.71
N GLN A 125 -4.53 -1.14 -0.28
CA GLN A 125 -5.07 -2.21 -1.16
C GLN A 125 -5.06 -3.60 -0.50
N LYS A 126 -4.72 -3.69 0.79
CA LYS A 126 -4.70 -4.94 1.54
C LYS A 126 -5.50 -4.76 2.83
N PRO A 127 -5.98 -5.85 3.46
CA PRO A 127 -6.75 -5.76 4.68
C PRO A 127 -6.03 -4.94 5.76
N VAL A 128 -6.70 -3.89 6.24
CA VAL A 128 -6.30 -3.05 7.36
C VAL A 128 -7.48 -2.91 8.31
N HIS A 129 -7.19 -2.63 9.57
CA HIS A 129 -8.21 -2.28 10.54
C HIS A 129 -8.11 -0.78 10.81
N PHE A 130 -9.15 -0.02 10.42
CA PHE A 130 -9.23 1.40 10.69
C PHE A 130 -9.59 1.62 12.15
N VAL A 131 -8.78 2.43 12.83
CA VAL A 131 -8.90 2.77 14.25
C VAL A 131 -9.43 4.21 14.38
N VAL A 132 -8.90 5.13 13.57
CA VAL A 132 -9.36 6.51 13.44
C VAL A 132 -9.46 6.85 11.95
N ASP A 133 -10.54 7.51 11.55
CA ASP A 133 -10.77 7.92 10.16
C ASP A 133 -11.57 9.23 10.06
N ASN A 134 -11.00 10.34 10.54
CA ASN A 134 -11.71 11.62 10.63
C ASN A 134 -11.91 12.32 9.27
N LEU A 135 -11.22 11.86 8.22
CA LEU A 135 -11.22 12.45 6.87
C LEU A 135 -11.76 11.48 5.81
N ASP A 136 -12.54 10.46 6.21
CA ASP A 136 -13.17 9.49 5.30
C ASP A 136 -12.16 8.84 4.31
N VAL A 137 -10.97 8.51 4.80
CA VAL A 137 -9.93 7.82 4.03
C VAL A 137 -10.45 6.45 3.58
N SER A 138 -11.23 5.75 4.41
CA SER A 138 -11.85 4.47 4.05
C SER A 138 -12.74 4.60 2.80
N SER A 139 -13.59 5.62 2.74
CA SER A 139 -14.43 5.94 1.58
C SER A 139 -13.58 6.31 0.37
N THR A 140 -12.57 7.17 0.53
CA THR A 140 -11.63 7.55 -0.54
C THR A 140 -10.87 6.34 -1.09
N ASN A 141 -10.54 5.38 -0.22
CA ASN A 141 -9.80 4.17 -0.58
C ASN A 141 -10.61 3.24 -1.50
N SER A 142 -11.93 3.39 -1.61
CA SER A 142 -12.73 2.65 -2.59
C SER A 142 -12.27 2.89 -4.04
N VAL A 143 -11.82 4.12 -4.36
CA VAL A 143 -11.26 4.47 -5.68
C VAL A 143 -9.92 3.75 -5.89
N ASN A 144 -9.08 3.71 -4.86
CA ASN A 144 -7.81 2.99 -4.87
C ASN A 144 -8.02 1.47 -5.05
N MET A 145 -9.03 0.89 -4.40
CA MET A 145 -9.37 -0.52 -4.55
C MET A 145 -9.88 -0.86 -5.95
N ARG A 146 -10.78 -0.03 -6.51
CA ARG A 146 -11.25 -0.16 -7.90
C ARG A 146 -10.10 -0.09 -8.90
N ALA A 147 -9.21 0.88 -8.72
CA ALA A 147 -8.01 1.00 -9.54
C ALA A 147 -7.09 -0.23 -9.42
N ALA A 148 -6.95 -0.80 -8.22
CA ALA A 148 -6.15 -2.00 -8.00
C ALA A 148 -6.74 -3.24 -8.69
N VAL A 149 -8.07 -3.40 -8.68
CA VAL A 149 -8.77 -4.43 -9.46
C VAL A 149 -8.52 -4.22 -10.94
N SER A 150 -8.69 -3.01 -11.47
CA SER A 150 -8.40 -2.73 -12.88
C SER A 150 -6.95 -3.05 -13.27
N ALA A 151 -5.99 -2.66 -12.43
CA ALA A 151 -4.59 -2.96 -12.65
C ALA A 151 -4.32 -4.47 -12.63
N ALA A 152 -4.92 -5.20 -11.69
CA ALA A 152 -4.79 -6.64 -11.60
C ALA A 152 -5.39 -7.35 -12.82
N LEU A 153 -6.60 -6.95 -13.25
CA LEU A 153 -7.27 -7.50 -14.43
C LEU A 153 -6.41 -7.33 -15.68
N LEU A 154 -5.88 -6.12 -15.93
CA LEU A 154 -4.96 -5.87 -17.06
C LEU A 154 -3.73 -6.80 -17.06
N LEU A 155 -3.27 -7.23 -15.88
CA LEU A 155 -2.06 -8.04 -15.69
C LEU A 155 -2.32 -9.54 -15.51
N LEU A 156 -3.59 -9.96 -15.48
CA LEU A 156 -4.02 -11.36 -15.36
C LEU A 156 -4.38 -11.93 -16.74
N PRO A 157 -4.28 -13.26 -16.90
CA PRO A 157 -4.74 -13.96 -18.11
C PRO A 157 -6.27 -13.86 -18.28
N SER A 158 -6.79 -14.44 -19.36
CA SER A 158 -8.23 -14.46 -19.66
C SER A 158 -9.07 -15.17 -18.61
N GLU A 159 -8.52 -16.15 -17.90
CA GLU A 159 -9.21 -16.93 -16.87
C GLU A 159 -8.34 -17.07 -15.63
N PHE A 160 -8.93 -16.86 -14.46
CA PHE A 160 -8.23 -16.93 -13.18
C PHE A 160 -9.22 -17.08 -12.02
N THR A 161 -8.72 -17.46 -10.85
CA THR A 161 -9.51 -17.56 -9.62
C THR A 161 -9.49 -16.26 -8.82
N GLU A 162 -10.41 -16.05 -7.89
CA GLU A 162 -10.32 -14.93 -6.95
C GLU A 162 -9.03 -14.95 -6.11
N ALA A 163 -8.48 -16.14 -5.82
CA ALA A 163 -7.19 -16.27 -5.15
C ALA A 163 -6.06 -15.66 -5.99
N ASP A 164 -6.07 -15.90 -7.30
CA ASP A 164 -5.12 -15.30 -8.25
C ASP A 164 -5.30 -13.78 -8.32
N LEU A 165 -6.54 -13.29 -8.29
CA LEU A 165 -6.84 -11.87 -8.24
C LEU A 165 -6.27 -11.21 -6.97
N TYR A 166 -6.53 -11.78 -5.79
CA TYR A 166 -6.04 -11.23 -4.53
C TYR A 166 -4.52 -11.29 -4.45
N ALA A 167 -3.92 -12.37 -4.95
CA ALA A 167 -2.46 -12.48 -5.11
C ALA A 167 -1.93 -11.39 -6.04
N LYS A 168 -2.59 -11.14 -7.17
CA LYS A 168 -2.18 -10.10 -8.12
C LYS A 168 -2.27 -8.71 -7.50
N VAL A 169 -3.40 -8.36 -6.90
CA VAL A 169 -3.59 -7.07 -6.20
C VAL A 169 -2.54 -6.88 -5.12
N CYS A 170 -2.34 -7.88 -4.26
CA CYS A 170 -1.32 -7.84 -3.21
C CYS A 170 0.09 -7.64 -3.81
N SER A 171 0.39 -8.33 -4.92
CA SER A 171 1.69 -8.27 -5.60
C SER A 171 2.03 -6.91 -6.24
N LEU A 172 1.04 -6.05 -6.52
CA LEU A 172 1.28 -4.73 -7.09
C LEU A 172 2.28 -3.93 -6.23
N SER A 173 2.08 -3.97 -4.90
CA SER A 173 2.94 -3.31 -3.92
C SER A 173 4.31 -3.96 -3.66
N TYR A 174 4.56 -5.12 -4.28
CA TYR A 174 5.82 -5.86 -4.18
C TYR A 174 6.56 -5.94 -5.53
N THR A 175 5.90 -5.58 -6.63
CA THR A 175 6.47 -5.64 -7.97
C THR A 175 7.58 -4.59 -8.09
N GLY A 176 8.84 -5.04 -8.06
CA GLY A 176 10.00 -4.14 -8.05
C GLY A 176 10.47 -3.68 -6.67
N ASP A 177 9.85 -4.16 -5.58
CA ASP A 177 10.29 -3.85 -4.22
C ASP A 177 11.69 -4.43 -3.98
N ILE A 178 12.69 -3.56 -3.79
CA ILE A 178 14.08 -3.99 -3.65
C ILE A 178 14.28 -4.92 -2.44
N ARG A 179 13.42 -4.80 -1.42
CA ARG A 179 13.50 -5.59 -0.19
C ARG A 179 13.17 -7.06 -0.46
N MET A 180 12.42 -7.37 -1.51
CA MET A 180 12.17 -8.75 -1.95
C MET A 180 13.45 -9.48 -2.37
N LEU A 181 14.53 -8.76 -2.67
CA LEU A 181 15.82 -9.34 -3.03
C LEU A 181 16.68 -9.75 -1.83
N PHE A 182 16.46 -9.17 -0.65
CA PHE A 182 17.38 -9.37 0.49
C PHE A 182 16.73 -9.39 1.89
N ALA A 183 15.49 -8.94 2.05
CA ALA A 183 14.87 -8.69 3.36
C ALA A 183 13.40 -9.11 3.50
N GLU A 184 12.78 -9.67 2.46
CA GLU A 184 11.40 -10.18 2.52
C GLU A 184 11.32 -11.65 2.11
N ASP A 185 10.26 -12.30 2.58
CA ASP A 185 9.93 -13.69 2.28
C ASP A 185 9.45 -13.83 0.82
N LYS A 186 10.03 -14.74 0.02
CA LYS A 186 9.61 -14.94 -1.39
C LYS A 186 8.13 -15.34 -1.50
N ASN A 187 7.61 -16.03 -0.49
CA ASN A 187 6.22 -16.46 -0.40
C ASN A 187 5.33 -15.44 0.32
N LYS A 188 5.81 -14.21 0.57
CA LYS A 188 5.10 -13.18 1.34
C LYS A 188 3.69 -12.91 0.82
N VAL A 189 3.53 -12.74 -0.49
CA VAL A 189 2.24 -12.49 -1.14
C VAL A 189 1.26 -13.63 -0.85
N LYS A 190 1.68 -14.87 -1.12
CA LYS A 190 0.85 -16.07 -0.87
C LYS A 190 0.47 -16.21 0.61
N LYS A 191 1.41 -15.95 1.53
CA LYS A 191 1.14 -15.99 2.97
C LYS A 191 0.16 -14.92 3.44
N ILE A 192 0.24 -13.70 2.88
CA ILE A 192 -0.71 -12.63 3.18
C ILE A 192 -2.11 -13.03 2.72
N VAL A 193 -2.26 -13.42 1.45
CA VAL A 193 -3.56 -13.73 0.85
C VAL A 193 -4.20 -14.93 1.56
N ASN A 194 -3.48 -16.05 1.70
CA ASN A 194 -4.03 -17.23 2.34
C ASN A 194 -4.41 -17.00 3.80
N GLY A 195 -3.63 -16.19 4.52
CA GLY A 195 -3.89 -15.94 5.94
C GLY A 195 -4.96 -14.88 6.22
N GLN A 196 -5.43 -14.16 5.18
CA GLN A 196 -6.44 -13.12 5.27
C GLN A 196 -7.49 -13.25 4.16
N PHE A 197 -7.72 -14.46 3.66
CA PHE A 197 -8.49 -14.71 2.44
C PHE A 197 -9.91 -14.13 2.52
N ASP A 198 -10.63 -14.42 3.60
CA ASP A 198 -12.01 -13.94 3.81
C ASP A 198 -12.11 -12.41 3.87
N LEU A 199 -11.05 -11.75 4.39
CA LEU A 199 -10.97 -10.28 4.39
C LEU A 199 -10.77 -9.75 2.98
N PHE A 200 -9.88 -10.36 2.18
CA PHE A 200 -9.74 -10.00 0.77
C PHE A 200 -11.04 -10.25 0.00
N HIS A 201 -11.72 -11.37 0.26
CA HIS A 201 -13.01 -11.69 -0.35
C HIS A 201 -14.05 -10.62 -0.06
N SER A 202 -14.27 -10.30 1.22
CA SER A 202 -15.20 -9.26 1.64
C SER A 202 -14.85 -7.88 1.06
N MET A 203 -13.55 -7.56 0.98
CA MET A 203 -13.06 -6.30 0.43
C MET A 203 -13.30 -6.17 -1.08
N TYR A 204 -13.09 -7.23 -1.86
CA TYR A 204 -13.04 -7.15 -3.32
C TYR A 204 -14.28 -7.64 -4.05
N LYS A 205 -15.13 -8.46 -3.39
CA LYS A 205 -16.37 -8.95 -3.98
C LYS A 205 -17.27 -7.85 -4.55
N PRO A 206 -17.53 -6.71 -3.85
CA PRO A 206 -18.38 -5.66 -4.41
C PRO A 206 -17.84 -5.05 -5.72
N PHE A 207 -16.52 -4.98 -5.88
CA PHE A 207 -15.88 -4.45 -7.08
C PHE A 207 -15.92 -5.45 -8.25
N LEU A 208 -15.87 -6.75 -7.96
CA LEU A 208 -16.06 -7.80 -8.95
C LEU A 208 -17.49 -7.79 -9.50
N GLU A 209 -18.48 -7.71 -8.61
CA GLU A 209 -19.89 -7.61 -8.97
C GLU A 209 -20.16 -6.32 -9.79
N GLU A 210 -19.55 -5.19 -9.40
CA GLU A 210 -19.60 -3.94 -10.17
C GLU A 210 -19.07 -4.13 -11.62
N TYR A 211 -17.97 -4.89 -11.77
CA TYR A 211 -17.31 -5.06 -13.06
C TYR A 211 -18.02 -6.07 -13.95
N GLU A 212 -18.62 -7.11 -13.35
CA GLU A 212 -19.53 -8.01 -14.04
C GLU A 212 -20.76 -7.27 -14.58
N ALA A 213 -21.38 -6.42 -13.75
CA ALA A 213 -22.52 -5.60 -14.17
C ALA A 213 -22.18 -4.66 -15.33
N LYS A 214 -20.93 -4.18 -15.39
CA LYS A 214 -20.38 -3.37 -16.50
C LYS A 214 -19.93 -4.20 -17.71
N LYS A 215 -20.10 -5.52 -17.67
CA LYS A 215 -19.67 -6.47 -18.73
C LYS A 215 -18.17 -6.41 -19.03
N LEU A 216 -17.35 -6.11 -18.02
CA LEU A 216 -15.89 -6.10 -18.15
C LEU A 216 -15.26 -7.48 -17.86
N LEU A 217 -16.01 -8.34 -17.19
CA LEU A 217 -15.66 -9.71 -16.84
C LEU A 217 -16.95 -10.52 -16.67
N ARG A 218 -16.82 -11.84 -16.52
CA ARG A 218 -17.89 -12.77 -16.15
C ARG A 218 -17.45 -13.56 -14.93
N LEU A 219 -18.33 -13.70 -13.95
CA LEU A 219 -18.11 -14.50 -12.75
C LEU A 219 -18.79 -15.86 -12.90
N SER A 220 -18.15 -16.90 -12.39
CA SER A 220 -18.76 -18.21 -12.19
C SER A 220 -18.36 -18.74 -10.82
N SER A 221 -19.24 -19.50 -10.18
CA SER A 221 -18.95 -20.15 -8.89
C SER A 221 -18.63 -21.62 -9.12
N THR A 222 -17.69 -22.14 -8.33
CA THR A 222 -17.40 -23.58 -8.26
C THR A 222 -18.13 -24.23 -7.09
N ALA A 223 -18.09 -25.57 -7.04
CA ALA A 223 -18.70 -26.35 -5.96
C ALA A 223 -18.19 -26.01 -4.54
N ASN A 224 -17.06 -25.29 -4.42
CA ASN A 224 -16.48 -24.87 -3.15
C ASN A 224 -16.69 -23.37 -2.86
N ASP A 225 -17.67 -22.73 -3.50
CA ASP A 225 -17.95 -21.28 -3.40
C ASP A 225 -16.78 -20.36 -3.82
N GLN A 226 -15.76 -20.91 -4.52
CA GLN A 226 -14.69 -20.09 -5.07
C GLN A 226 -15.14 -19.43 -6.37
N ILE A 227 -14.90 -18.13 -6.44
CA ILE A 227 -15.19 -17.33 -7.63
C ILE A 227 -14.12 -17.56 -8.69
N HIS A 228 -14.55 -18.04 -9.84
CA HIS A 228 -13.78 -18.04 -11.08
C HIS A 228 -14.17 -16.81 -11.91
N VAL A 229 -13.16 -16.18 -12.51
CA VAL A 229 -13.33 -14.98 -13.31
C VAL A 229 -12.84 -15.27 -14.72
N SER A 230 -13.66 -14.94 -15.72
CA SER A 230 -13.24 -14.88 -17.12
C SER A 230 -13.35 -13.44 -17.63
N GLN A 231 -12.40 -13.01 -18.45
CA GLN A 231 -12.38 -11.68 -19.03
C GLN A 231 -11.97 -11.75 -20.50
N ASP A 232 -12.60 -10.94 -21.32
CA ASP A 232 -12.32 -10.88 -22.75
C ASP A 232 -11.07 -10.02 -23.02
N GLY A 233 -10.33 -10.36 -24.06
CA GLY A 233 -9.10 -9.64 -24.49
C GLY A 233 -9.38 -8.32 -25.22
N ASP A 234 -10.65 -7.92 -25.31
CA ASP A 234 -11.11 -6.83 -26.14
C ASP A 234 -10.49 -5.49 -25.76
N LEU A 235 -10.19 -4.70 -26.79
CA LEU A 235 -9.59 -3.38 -26.62
C LEU A 235 -10.51 -2.43 -25.84
N SER A 236 -11.83 -2.54 -26.01
CA SER A 236 -12.81 -1.74 -25.27
C SER A 236 -12.77 -2.00 -23.75
N VAL A 237 -12.59 -3.26 -23.36
CA VAL A 237 -12.40 -3.67 -21.96
C VAL A 237 -11.09 -3.10 -21.44
N ALA A 238 -10.00 -3.27 -22.19
CA ALA A 238 -8.69 -2.71 -21.82
C ALA A 238 -8.74 -1.18 -21.62
N CYS A 239 -9.39 -0.44 -22.52
CA CYS A 239 -9.59 1.01 -22.40
C CYS A 239 -10.41 1.39 -21.15
N SER A 240 -11.45 0.61 -20.84
CA SER A 240 -12.27 0.82 -19.65
C SER A 240 -11.48 0.58 -18.36
N LEU A 241 -10.68 -0.50 -18.32
CA LEU A 241 -9.81 -0.80 -17.19
C LEU A 241 -8.73 0.29 -17.01
N VAL A 242 -8.10 0.74 -18.09
CA VAL A 242 -7.13 1.85 -18.03
C VAL A 242 -7.81 3.15 -17.56
N SER A 243 -9.01 3.44 -18.02
CA SER A 243 -9.77 4.63 -17.59
C SER A 243 -10.08 4.63 -16.10
N ALA A 244 -10.16 3.46 -15.45
CA ALA A 244 -10.34 3.33 -14.01
C ALA A 244 -9.02 3.45 -13.20
N LEU A 245 -7.86 3.53 -13.86
CA LEU A 245 -6.59 3.78 -13.18
C LEU A 245 -6.45 5.27 -12.78
N PRO A 246 -5.58 5.60 -11.81
CA PRO A 246 -5.35 6.98 -11.42
C PRO A 246 -4.82 7.86 -12.56
N PRO A 247 -5.14 9.17 -12.57
CA PRO A 247 -4.69 10.09 -13.62
C PRO A 247 -3.19 10.02 -13.90
N SER A 248 -2.36 9.94 -12.84
CA SER A 248 -0.91 9.90 -12.99
C SER A 248 -0.41 8.63 -13.72
N ILE A 249 -1.18 7.53 -13.69
CA ILE A 249 -0.87 6.28 -14.37
C ILE A 249 -1.39 6.35 -15.81
N ARG A 250 -2.65 6.77 -15.99
CA ARG A 250 -3.29 6.91 -17.32
C ARG A 250 -2.48 7.82 -18.23
N ASN A 251 -2.09 8.99 -17.73
CA ASN A 251 -1.32 9.96 -18.50
C ASN A 251 0.05 9.38 -18.92
N GLN A 252 0.70 8.59 -18.06
CA GLN A 252 1.97 7.94 -18.42
C GLN A 252 1.80 6.79 -19.41
N ILE A 253 0.66 6.09 -19.41
CA ILE A 253 0.32 5.11 -20.43
C ILE A 253 0.11 5.83 -21.77
N GLY A 254 -0.70 6.90 -21.80
CA GLY A 254 -0.99 7.69 -22.99
C GLY A 254 0.22 8.37 -23.62
N MET A 255 1.06 9.03 -22.82
CA MET A 255 2.29 9.68 -23.31
C MET A 255 3.24 8.69 -23.98
N LYS A 256 3.33 7.44 -23.50
CA LYS A 256 4.20 6.41 -24.07
C LYS A 256 3.63 5.75 -25.32
N GLN A 257 2.34 5.95 -25.61
CA GLN A 257 1.63 5.39 -26.76
C GLN A 257 1.40 6.43 -27.87
N GLY A 258 1.97 7.64 -27.75
CA GLY A 258 1.93 8.65 -28.80
C GLY A 258 0.58 9.35 -28.92
N GLU A 259 0.09 9.92 -27.81
CA GLU A 259 -1.11 10.78 -27.82
C GLU A 259 -1.00 11.92 -28.85
N LYS A 260 -2.01 12.05 -29.72
CA LYS A 260 -2.31 13.28 -30.46
C LYS A 260 -3.41 14.01 -29.70
N THR A 261 -3.11 15.18 -29.15
CA THR A 261 -4.10 16.05 -28.49
C THR A 261 -5.17 16.45 -29.51
N LYS A 262 -6.42 15.99 -29.34
CA LYS A 262 -7.56 16.50 -30.11
C LYS A 262 -8.32 17.51 -29.25
N TYR A 263 -8.37 18.75 -29.73
CA TYR A 263 -9.25 19.78 -29.18
C TYR A 263 -10.65 19.59 -29.80
N ARG A 264 -11.70 19.49 -28.98
CA ARG A 264 -13.07 19.77 -29.42
C ARG A 264 -13.36 21.25 -29.25
N GLU A 265 -14.18 21.83 -30.13
CA GLU A 265 -14.57 23.24 -30.17
C GLU A 265 -15.21 23.78 -28.86
N THR A 266 -15.49 22.91 -27.89
CA THR A 266 -16.07 23.26 -26.58
C THR A 266 -15.05 23.36 -25.44
N GLY A 267 -13.73 23.42 -25.71
CA GLY A 267 -12.69 23.67 -24.71
C GLY A 267 -12.39 22.54 -23.70
N ARG A 268 -13.04 21.37 -23.83
CA ARG A 268 -12.72 20.18 -23.01
C ARG A 268 -11.60 19.38 -23.66
N VAL A 269 -10.48 19.22 -22.96
CA VAL A 269 -9.40 18.30 -23.35
C VAL A 269 -9.84 16.88 -23.00
N ILE A 270 -10.00 16.03 -24.01
CA ILE A 270 -10.18 14.59 -23.83
C ILE A 270 -8.85 13.94 -24.21
N HIS A 271 -8.18 13.33 -23.24
CA HIS A 271 -7.05 12.43 -23.52
C HIS A 271 -7.64 11.12 -24.04
N ASP A 272 -7.76 10.99 -25.35
CA ASP A 272 -8.11 9.73 -25.99
C ASP A 272 -6.84 8.86 -26.02
N THR A 273 -6.64 8.09 -24.95
CA THR A 273 -5.46 7.23 -24.79
C THR A 273 -5.50 6.21 -25.92
N LYS A 274 -4.62 6.36 -26.92
CA LYS A 274 -4.58 5.49 -28.10
C LYS A 274 -3.92 4.16 -27.74
N ILE A 275 -4.60 3.36 -26.93
CA ILE A 275 -4.20 1.98 -26.62
C ILE A 275 -4.39 1.17 -27.89
N SER A 276 -3.30 0.56 -28.36
CA SER A 276 -3.24 -0.32 -29.52
C SER A 276 -3.67 -1.74 -29.17
N THR A 277 -3.21 -2.26 -28.02
CA THR A 277 -3.50 -3.62 -27.53
C THR A 277 -3.55 -3.67 -26.01
N ARG A 278 -4.24 -4.70 -25.48
CA ARG A 278 -4.29 -4.99 -24.04
C ARG A 278 -2.90 -5.29 -23.49
N GLU A 279 -2.11 -6.07 -24.22
CA GLU A 279 -0.75 -6.47 -23.85
C GLU A 279 0.17 -5.26 -23.72
N GLU A 280 0.06 -4.28 -24.61
CA GLU A 280 0.85 -3.04 -24.53
C GLU A 280 0.48 -2.18 -23.32
N ALA A 281 -0.82 -2.06 -23.03
CA ALA A 281 -1.29 -1.38 -21.81
C ALA A 281 -0.77 -2.08 -20.55
N ALA A 282 -0.89 -3.41 -20.49
CA ALA A 282 -0.40 -4.24 -19.38
C ALA A 282 1.12 -4.09 -19.18
N ASN A 283 1.90 -4.19 -20.26
CA ASN A 283 3.35 -4.02 -20.23
C ASN A 283 3.76 -2.61 -19.79
N CYS A 284 3.04 -1.57 -20.24
CA CYS A 284 3.30 -0.20 -19.82
C CYS A 284 3.00 0.00 -18.34
N LEU A 285 1.84 -0.47 -17.88
CA LEU A 285 1.44 -0.45 -16.47
C LEU A 285 2.46 -1.17 -15.59
N GLN A 286 2.88 -2.38 -15.97
CA GLN A 286 3.88 -3.15 -15.22
C GLN A 286 5.20 -2.39 -15.08
N ARG A 287 5.67 -1.74 -16.16
CA ARG A 287 6.88 -0.92 -16.13
C ARG A 287 6.75 0.30 -15.21
N ILE A 288 5.60 0.99 -15.24
CA ILE A 288 5.33 2.16 -14.39
C ILE A 288 5.33 1.74 -12.92
N LEU A 289 4.53 0.73 -12.55
CA LEU A 289 4.42 0.25 -11.18
C LEU A 289 5.76 -0.27 -10.65
N ARG A 290 6.47 -1.08 -11.44
CA ARG A 290 7.80 -1.60 -11.06
C ARG A 290 8.76 -0.46 -10.71
N ARG A 291 8.79 0.61 -11.50
CA ARG A 291 9.68 1.75 -11.25
C ARG A 291 9.27 2.50 -9.97
N ARG A 292 7.97 2.81 -9.80
CA ARG A 292 7.48 3.54 -8.62
C ARG A 292 7.76 2.78 -7.33
N VAL A 293 7.41 1.49 -7.29
CA VAL A 293 7.64 0.62 -6.13
C VAL A 293 9.12 0.47 -5.83
N MET A 294 9.97 0.31 -6.86
CA MET A 294 11.42 0.23 -6.68
C MET A 294 12.00 1.51 -6.06
N VAL A 295 11.63 2.68 -6.59
CA VAL A 295 12.10 3.97 -6.06
C VAL A 295 11.63 4.17 -4.63
N SER A 296 10.35 3.93 -4.35
CA SER A 296 9.77 4.12 -3.02
C SER A 296 10.32 3.14 -1.99
N SER A 297 10.48 1.86 -2.34
CA SER A 297 11.08 0.86 -1.46
C SER A 297 12.54 1.18 -1.14
N ALA A 298 13.33 1.65 -2.12
CA ALA A 298 14.71 2.07 -1.91
C ALA A 298 14.82 3.29 -0.98
N ARG A 299 14.07 4.35 -1.29
CA ARG A 299 14.01 5.57 -0.49
C ARG A 299 13.61 5.27 0.95
N GLN A 300 12.57 4.45 1.13
CA GLN A 300 12.09 4.13 2.47
C GLN A 300 13.04 3.19 3.24
N ALA A 301 13.74 2.28 2.56
CA ALA A 301 14.77 1.46 3.20
C ALA A 301 15.91 2.34 3.74
N ILE A 302 16.37 3.33 2.96
CA ILE A 302 17.41 4.27 3.37
C ILE A 302 16.92 5.15 4.52
N SER A 303 15.73 5.75 4.39
CA SER A 303 15.13 6.57 5.45
C SER A 303 14.94 5.79 6.75
N GLY A 304 14.49 4.53 6.65
CA GLY A 304 14.36 3.64 7.81
C GLY A 304 15.69 3.29 8.49
N LEU A 305 16.77 3.11 7.72
CA LEU A 305 18.10 2.89 8.30
C LEU A 305 18.59 4.10 9.11
N LEU A 306 18.34 5.31 8.59
CA LEU A 306 18.63 6.55 9.30
C LEU A 306 17.76 6.63 10.57
N ALA A 307 16.45 6.50 10.43
CA ALA A 307 15.48 6.67 11.51
C ALA A 307 15.76 5.81 12.75
N VAL A 308 16.29 4.60 12.56
CA VAL A 308 16.45 3.60 13.63
C VAL A 308 17.84 3.67 14.29
N GLY A 309 18.84 4.24 13.62
CA GLY A 309 20.23 4.19 14.05
C GLY A 309 20.87 2.79 13.94
N GLY A 310 22.21 2.73 13.90
CA GLY A 310 22.96 1.53 13.48
C GLY A 310 22.67 0.24 14.25
N VAL A 311 22.46 0.31 15.58
CA VAL A 311 22.27 -0.88 16.42
C VAL A 311 20.89 -1.53 16.21
N ASN A 312 19.82 -0.74 16.24
CA ASN A 312 18.47 -1.25 16.02
C ASN A 312 18.20 -1.58 14.54
N ALA A 313 18.87 -0.89 13.62
CA ALA A 313 18.82 -1.18 12.18
C ALA A 313 19.38 -2.57 11.88
N SER A 314 20.53 -2.92 12.49
CA SER A 314 21.15 -4.24 12.40
C SER A 314 20.22 -5.35 12.90
N ARG A 315 19.57 -5.16 14.06
CA ARG A 315 18.63 -6.13 14.63
C ARG A 315 17.37 -6.32 13.77
N TYR A 316 16.83 -5.23 13.21
CA TYR A 316 15.67 -5.29 12.32
C TYR A 316 16.00 -5.98 10.99
N LEU A 317 17.11 -5.60 10.36
CA LEU A 317 17.60 -6.23 9.14
C LEU A 317 17.88 -7.71 9.38
N ALA A 318 18.54 -8.09 10.48
CA ALA A 318 18.83 -9.48 10.79
C ALA A 318 17.56 -10.34 10.90
N LYS A 319 16.50 -9.87 11.58
CA LYS A 319 15.21 -10.58 11.65
C LYS A 319 14.58 -10.77 10.26
N LYS A 320 14.64 -9.74 9.42
CA LYS A 320 14.09 -9.76 8.05
C LYS A 320 14.88 -10.66 7.11
N VAL A 321 16.20 -10.57 7.13
CA VAL A 321 17.13 -11.42 6.38
C VAL A 321 16.99 -12.88 6.80
N ASN A 322 16.88 -13.18 8.09
CA ASN A 322 16.64 -14.54 8.56
C ASN A 322 15.30 -15.10 8.02
N LYS A 323 14.24 -14.29 8.03
CA LYS A 323 12.95 -14.69 7.45
C LYS A 323 13.06 -14.92 5.93
N ALA A 324 13.78 -14.08 5.21
CA ALA A 324 14.05 -14.25 3.79
C ALA A 324 14.84 -15.55 3.53
N TRP A 325 15.93 -15.79 4.25
CA TRP A 325 16.77 -16.99 4.11
C TRP A 325 16.01 -18.29 4.38
N LYS A 326 15.19 -18.33 5.43
CA LYS A 326 14.29 -19.47 5.71
C LYS A 326 13.27 -19.74 4.62
N SER A 327 12.91 -18.75 3.81
CA SER A 327 11.99 -18.92 2.68
C SER A 327 12.68 -19.36 1.38
N TRP A 328 14.02 -19.31 1.33
CA TRP A 328 14.81 -19.66 0.14
C TRP A 328 15.38 -21.08 0.18
N ARG A 329 15.35 -21.71 1.35
CA ARG A 329 15.55 -23.15 1.52
C ARG A 329 14.23 -23.86 1.27
#